data_AF-A0A6N6BB08-F1
#
_entry.id   AF-A0A6N6BB08-F1
#
_cell.length_a   1.000
_cell.length_b   1.000
_cell.length_c   1.000
_cell.angle_alpha   90.00
_cell.angle_beta   90.00
_cell.angle_gamma   90.00
#
_symmetry.space_group_name_H-M   'P 1'
#
loop_
_entity.id
_entity.type
_entity.pdbx_description
1 polymer ?
#
loop_
_entity_poly.entity_id
_entity_poly.type
_entity_poly.pdbx_seq_one_letter_code
_entity_poly.pdbx_strand_id
1 'polypeptide(L)'
;MAAVFNKRHDNIIAKINELPQDEFNALNFKAVEYKDKKGELRPCYNLTRDGFSLLVMGFTGEKAYKFKVEFIKAFNEMEKCLKNLEQENMQKLAFR
;
A
#
# COMPACT_ATOMS: atom_id res chain seq x y z
N MET A 1 7.96 -6.90 -4.84
CA MET A 1 8.19 -5.53 -4.28
C MET A 1 9.66 -5.15 -4.24
N ALA A 2 10.52 -5.90 -3.52
CA ALA A 2 11.96 -5.63 -3.39
C ALA A 2 12.67 -5.39 -4.75
N ALA A 3 12.50 -6.31 -5.69
CA ALA A 3 13.05 -6.20 -7.05
C ALA A 3 12.46 -5.05 -7.87
N VAL A 4 11.20 -4.70 -7.65
CA VAL A 4 10.54 -3.62 -8.41
C VAL A 4 11.14 -2.27 -8.02
N PHE A 5 11.36 -2.03 -6.74
CA PHE A 5 11.90 -0.76 -6.21
C PHE A 5 13.41 -0.78 -5.98
N ASN A 6 14.12 -1.79 -6.48
CA ASN A 6 15.57 -1.99 -6.29
C ASN A 6 15.98 -1.85 -4.81
N LYS A 7 15.18 -2.41 -3.90
CA LYS A 7 15.47 -2.42 -2.46
C LYS A 7 15.80 -3.83 -2.01
N ARG A 8 16.78 -3.96 -1.10
CA ARG A 8 17.09 -5.25 -0.48
C ARG A 8 15.93 -5.70 0.42
N HIS A 9 15.70 -7.01 0.46
CA HIS A 9 14.60 -7.63 1.22
C HIS A 9 14.73 -7.43 2.73
N ASP A 10 15.93 -7.57 3.26
CA ASP A 10 16.27 -7.32 4.67
C ASP A 10 15.97 -5.88 5.10
N ASN A 11 16.28 -4.88 4.27
CA ASN A 11 15.95 -3.49 4.54
C ASN A 11 14.44 -3.23 4.58
N ILE A 12 13.65 -4.00 3.82
CA ILE A 12 12.19 -3.90 3.87
C ILE A 12 11.67 -4.52 5.18
N ILE A 13 12.18 -5.67 5.58
CA ILE A 13 11.84 -6.30 6.86
C ILE A 13 12.17 -5.37 8.04
N ALA A 14 13.38 -4.78 8.05
CA ALA A 14 13.78 -3.84 9.09
C ALA A 14 12.80 -2.67 9.19
N LYS A 15 12.43 -2.08 8.04
CA LYS A 15 11.42 -1.01 7.98
C LYS A 15 10.05 -1.43 8.49
N ILE A 16 9.59 -2.64 8.18
CA ILE A 16 8.30 -3.14 8.70
C ILE A 16 8.35 -3.26 10.23
N ASN A 17 9.48 -3.70 10.78
CA ASN A 17 9.66 -3.86 12.22
C ASN A 17 9.78 -2.51 12.95
N GLU A 18 10.18 -1.43 12.25
CA GLU A 18 10.22 -0.06 12.78
C GLU A 18 8.84 0.62 12.81
N LEU A 19 7.84 0.09 12.08
CA LEU A 19 6.48 0.61 12.12
C LEU A 19 5.81 0.37 13.48
N PRO A 20 4.81 1.17 13.86
CA PRO A 20 3.93 0.84 14.98
C PRO A 20 3.39 -0.59 14.82
N GLN A 21 3.50 -1.39 15.88
CA GLN A 21 3.02 -2.77 15.92
C GLN A 21 1.54 -2.79 16.35
N ASP A 22 0.72 -2.10 15.58
CA ASP A 22 -0.71 -1.92 15.82
C ASP A 22 -1.56 -2.88 14.97
N GLU A 23 -2.89 -2.74 15.04
CA GLU A 23 -3.82 -3.54 14.26
C GLU A 23 -3.59 -3.37 12.75
N PHE A 24 -3.24 -2.16 12.29
CA PHE A 24 -2.94 -1.94 10.88
C PHE A 24 -1.73 -2.78 10.47
N ASN A 25 -0.68 -2.82 11.29
CA ASN A 25 0.48 -3.66 11.02
C ASN A 25 0.09 -5.15 10.94
N ALA A 26 -0.59 -5.66 11.96
CA ALA A 26 -0.98 -7.06 12.06
C ALA A 26 -1.85 -7.54 10.88
N LEU A 27 -2.74 -6.69 10.38
CA LEU A 27 -3.64 -7.01 9.26
C LEU A 27 -2.92 -6.95 7.90
N ASN A 28 -1.93 -6.07 7.75
CA ASN A 28 -1.34 -5.74 6.46
C ASN A 28 0.05 -6.37 6.22
N PHE A 29 0.71 -6.85 7.27
CA PHE A 29 2.05 -7.45 7.23
C PHE A 29 2.05 -8.83 7.91
N LYS A 30 1.71 -9.89 7.17
CA LYS A 30 1.68 -11.25 7.72
C LYS A 30 3.04 -11.92 7.62
N ALA A 31 3.68 -12.16 8.77
CA ALA A 31 4.95 -12.88 8.83
C ALA A 31 4.79 -14.31 8.29
N VAL A 32 5.66 -14.68 7.36
CA VAL A 32 5.72 -16.01 6.75
C VAL A 32 7.18 -16.37 6.48
N GLU A 33 7.43 -17.63 6.14
CA GLU A 33 8.76 -18.09 5.73
C GLU A 33 8.73 -18.55 4.28
N TYR A 34 9.86 -18.38 3.60
CA TYR A 34 10.08 -18.97 2.28
C TYR A 34 11.37 -19.77 2.27
N LYS A 35 11.40 -20.81 1.44
CA LYS A 35 12.60 -21.60 1.18
C LYS A 35 13.44 -20.92 0.11
N ASP A 36 14.69 -20.61 0.43
CA ASP A 36 15.60 -19.99 -0.51
C ASP A 36 16.24 -21.01 -1.48
N LYS A 37 17.10 -20.53 -2.38
CA LYS A 37 17.78 -21.38 -3.39
C LYS A 37 18.73 -22.42 -2.79
N LYS A 38 19.17 -22.23 -1.54
CA LYS A 38 20.02 -23.17 -0.79
C LYS A 38 19.20 -24.15 0.04
N GLY A 39 17.88 -23.95 0.09
CA GLY A 39 16.95 -24.77 0.85
C GLY A 39 16.75 -24.31 2.28
N GLU A 40 17.27 -23.15 2.66
CA GLU A 40 17.12 -22.58 4.01
C GLU A 40 15.79 -21.83 4.11
N LEU A 41 15.14 -21.90 5.28
CA LEU A 41 13.96 -21.09 5.58
C LEU A 41 14.40 -19.66 5.94
N ARG A 42 13.77 -18.67 5.30
CA ARG A 42 14.06 -17.25 5.48
C ARG A 42 12.76 -16.50 5.79
N PRO A 43 12.79 -15.52 6.72
CA PRO A 43 11.61 -14.73 7.03
C PRO A 43 11.23 -13.80 5.87
N CYS A 44 9.93 -13.61 5.68
CA CYS A 44 9.36 -12.61 4.80
C CYS A 44 7.96 -12.19 5.28
N TYR A 45 7.37 -11.23 4.58
CA TYR A 45 6.02 -10.76 4.86
C TYR A 45 5.14 -10.91 3.63
N ASN A 46 3.97 -11.51 3.80
CA ASN A 46 2.86 -11.37 2.87
C ASN A 46 2.16 -10.04 3.13
N LEU A 47 2.09 -9.21 2.09
CA LEU A 47 1.58 -7.85 2.17
C LEU A 47 0.22 -7.75 1.50
N THR A 48 -0.69 -6.99 2.11
CA THR A 48 -1.89 -6.51 1.43
C THR A 48 -1.54 -5.34 0.49
N ARG A 49 -2.54 -4.86 -0.28
CA ARG A 49 -2.41 -3.64 -1.06
C ARG A 49 -2.10 -2.42 -0.18
N ASP A 50 -2.68 -2.35 1.01
CA ASP A 50 -2.54 -1.19 1.89
C ASP A 50 -1.18 -1.20 2.59
N GLY A 51 -0.73 -2.36 3.07
CA GLY A 51 0.64 -2.52 3.58
C GLY A 51 1.70 -2.20 2.53
N PHE A 52 1.48 -2.65 1.29
CA PHE A 52 2.33 -2.28 0.16
C PHE A 52 2.33 -0.76 -0.08
N SER A 53 1.15 -0.13 -0.09
CA SER A 53 1.02 1.31 -0.34
C SER A 53 1.74 2.12 0.73
N LEU A 54 1.58 1.77 2.01
CA LEU A 54 2.27 2.41 3.14
C LEU A 54 3.79 2.39 2.95
N LEU A 55 4.37 1.23 2.61
CA LEU A 55 5.81 1.11 2.36
C LEU A 55 6.27 2.00 1.20
N VAL A 56 5.53 2.02 0.08
CA VAL A 56 5.88 2.84 -1.07
C VAL A 56 5.84 4.33 -0.75
N MET A 57 4.92 4.79 0.12
CA MET A 57 4.88 6.18 0.57
C MET A 57 6.19 6.62 1.24
N GLY A 58 6.81 5.73 2.03
CA GLY A 58 8.13 5.93 2.65
C GLY A 58 9.34 5.65 1.74
N PHE A 59 9.13 5.24 0.49
CA PHE A 59 10.22 4.97 -0.46
C PHE A 59 10.55 6.19 -1.32
N THR A 60 11.81 6.28 -1.72
CA THR A 60 12.33 7.28 -2.67
C THR A 60 12.66 6.64 -4.03
N GLY A 61 12.82 7.48 -5.06
CA GLY A 61 13.20 7.08 -6.43
C GLY A 61 12.06 7.18 -7.44
N GLU A 62 12.40 7.15 -8.74
CA GLU A 62 11.47 7.42 -9.84
C GLU A 62 10.26 6.48 -9.86
N LYS A 63 10.48 5.17 -9.62
CA LYS A 63 9.38 4.19 -9.58
C LYS A 63 8.43 4.43 -8.42
N ALA A 64 8.96 4.79 -7.24
CA ALA A 64 8.14 5.13 -6.08
C ALA A 64 7.36 6.42 -6.35
N TYR A 65 8.00 7.42 -6.96
CA TYR A 65 7.35 8.66 -7.37
C TYR A 65 6.17 8.41 -8.33
N LYS A 66 6.38 7.64 -9.41
CA LYS A 66 5.32 7.28 -10.35
C LYS A 66 4.14 6.59 -9.66
N PHE A 67 4.41 5.62 -8.79
CA PHE A 67 3.35 4.95 -8.03
C PHE A 67 2.55 5.94 -7.16
N LYS A 68 3.23 6.84 -6.44
CA LYS A 68 2.56 7.85 -5.59
C LYS A 68 1.67 8.79 -6.42
N VAL A 69 2.13 9.21 -7.59
CA VAL A 69 1.34 10.05 -8.50
C VAL A 69 0.07 9.32 -8.94
N GLU A 70 0.17 8.07 -9.37
CA GLU A 70 -1.00 7.29 -9.80
C GLU A 70 -1.95 6.99 -8.62
N PHE A 71 -1.40 6.75 -7.42
CA PHE A 71 -2.21 6.60 -6.21
C PHE A 71 -3.00 7.88 -5.90
N ILE A 72 -2.37 9.06 -5.98
CA ILE A 72 -3.02 10.36 -5.76
C ILE A 72 -4.10 10.62 -6.82
N LYS A 73 -3.84 10.30 -8.10
CA LYS A 73 -4.86 10.44 -9.16
C LYS A 73 -6.09 9.58 -8.87
N ALA A 74 -5.90 8.31 -8.55
CA ALA A 74 -7.00 7.41 -8.21
C ALA A 74 -7.80 7.90 -6.99
N PHE A 75 -7.10 8.45 -5.98
CA PHE A 75 -7.76 9.05 -4.81
C PHE A 75 -8.62 10.26 -5.19
N ASN A 76 -8.09 11.18 -6.00
CA ASN A 76 -8.82 12.37 -6.45
C ASN A 76 -10.00 12.01 -7.36
N GLU A 77 -9.87 10.98 -8.20
CA GLU A 77 -10.96 10.45 -9.02
C GLU A 77 -12.08 9.88 -8.15
N MET A 78 -11.73 9.11 -7.12
CA MET A 78 -12.69 8.60 -6.15
C MET A 78 -13.43 9.75 -5.43
N GLU A 79 -12.70 10.77 -4.97
CA GLU A 79 -13.30 11.95 -4.33
C GLU A 79 -14.29 12.65 -5.27
N LYS A 80 -13.92 12.83 -6.54
CA LYS A 80 -14.79 13.44 -7.57
C LYS A 80 -16.05 12.61 -7.78
N CYS A 81 -15.93 11.29 -7.88
CA CYS A 81 -17.09 10.40 -8.03
C CYS A 81 -18.05 10.51 -6.85
N LEU A 82 -17.54 10.53 -5.62
CA LEU A 82 -18.36 10.68 -4.42
C LEU A 82 -19.10 12.03 -4.39
N LYS A 83 -18.43 13.13 -4.71
CA LYS A 83 -19.06 14.46 -4.81
C LYS A 83 -20.16 14.51 -5.84
N ASN A 84 -19.96 13.89 -7.00
CA ASN A 84 -21.00 13.83 -8.04
C ASN A 84 -22.22 13.05 -7.56
N LEU A 85 -22.02 11.91 -6.89
CA LEU A 85 -23.11 11.11 -6.33
C LEU A 85 -23.91 11.89 -5.26
N GLU A 86 -23.23 12.63 -4.39
CA GLU A 86 -23.90 13.50 -3.41
C GLU A 86 -24.72 14.60 -4.09
N GLN A 87 -24.18 15.25 -5.11
CA GLN A 87 -24.89 16.27 -5.87
C GLN A 87 -26.13 15.71 -6.58
N GLU A 88 -26.01 14.57 -7.24
CA GLU A 88 -27.13 13.89 -7.89
C GLU A 88 -28.23 13.51 -6.88
N ASN A 89 -27.85 13.04 -5.70
CA ASN A 89 -28.80 12.68 -4.64
C ASN A 89 -29.52 13.92 -4.09
N MET A 90 -28.80 15.03 -3.86
CA MET A 90 -29.42 16.30 -3.43
C MET A 90 -30.40 16.84 -4.48
N GLN A 91 -30.04 16.79 -5.77
CA GLN A 91 -30.95 17.19 -6.85
C GLN A 91 -32.23 16.34 -6.84
N LYS A 92 -32.12 15.00 -6.74
CA LYS A 92 -33.29 14.11 -6.68
C LYS A 92 -34.23 14.41 -5.50
N LEU A 93 -33.68 14.79 -4.35
CA LEU A 93 -34.47 15.17 -3.17
C LEU A 93 -35.14 16.54 -3.32
N ALA A 94 -34.53 17.48 -4.05
CA ALA A 94 -35.07 18.83 -4.28
C ALA A 94 -36.26 18.86 -5.26
N PHE A 95 -36.41 17.83 -6.10
CA PHE A 95 -37.51 17.70 -7.07
C PHE A 95 -38.57 16.67 -6.67
N ARG A 96 -38.57 16.24 -5.39
CA ARG A 96 -39.56 15.34 -4.82
C ARG A 96 -40.52 16.11 -3.92
#